data_AF-A0AAJ2SVM1-F1
#
_entry.id   AF-A0AAJ2SVM1-F1
#
_cell.length_a   1.000
_cell.length_b   1.000
_cell.length_c   1.000
_cell.angle_alpha   90.00
_cell.angle_beta   90.00
_cell.angle_gamma   90.00
#
_symmetry.space_group_name_H-M   'P 1'
#
loop_
_entity.id
_entity.type
_entity.pdbx_description
1 polymer ?
#
loop_
_entity_poly.entity_id
_entity_poly.type
_entity_poly.pdbx_seq_one_letter_code
_entity_poly.pdbx_strand_id
1 'polypeptide(L)'
;MVIDRRPYFRQVASPARRLVFKRGESEYEVMSSPGVIRRVPLSQVREALGASPTSRRDFQECDMTAAQLFREGSDLWVEYPTGITVSTGELFTP
;
A
#
# COMPACT_ATOMS: atom_id res chain seq x y z
N MET A 1 -8.40 6.91 20.86
CA MET A 1 -6.93 6.73 20.71
C MET A 1 -6.54 7.51 19.47
N VAL A 2 -5.58 8.44 19.54
CA VAL A 2 -5.27 9.28 18.36
C VAL A 2 -4.56 8.39 17.35
N ILE A 3 -5.23 8.01 16.25
CA ILE A 3 -4.61 7.37 15.10
C ILE A 3 -3.57 8.38 14.59
N ASP A 4 -2.34 8.17 14.99
CA ASP A 4 -1.21 9.01 14.68
C ASP A 4 -0.96 8.87 13.18
N ARG A 5 -1.38 9.89 12.42
CA ARG A 5 -1.07 10.37 11.06
C ARG A 5 -0.19 9.53 10.11
N ARG A 6 -0.20 8.20 10.18
CA ARG A 6 0.63 7.35 9.34
C ARG A 6 -0.20 6.88 8.14
N PRO A 7 0.34 7.03 6.92
CA PRO A 7 -0.36 6.60 5.73
C PRO A 7 -0.26 5.07 5.60
N TYR A 8 -1.38 4.44 5.26
CA TYR A 8 -1.48 3.00 5.03
C TYR A 8 -1.64 2.73 3.54
N PHE A 9 -1.18 1.58 3.06
CA PHE A 9 -1.44 1.16 1.70
C PHE A 9 -1.49 -0.36 1.56
N ARG A 10 -2.20 -0.85 0.53
CA ARG A 10 -2.23 -2.26 0.16
C ARG A 10 -2.30 -2.42 -1.34
N GLN A 11 -1.75 -3.50 -1.86
CA GLN A 11 -1.91 -3.84 -3.27
C GLN A 11 -3.28 -4.48 -3.49
N VAL A 12 -4.02 -4.04 -4.52
CA VAL A 12 -5.37 -4.54 -4.84
C VAL A 12 -5.47 -5.11 -6.25
N ALA A 13 -4.49 -4.83 -7.10
CA ALA A 13 -4.36 -5.49 -8.38
C ALA A 13 -2.90 -5.71 -8.73
N SER A 14 -2.63 -6.80 -9.44
CA SER A 14 -1.36 -7.04 -10.10
C SER A 14 -1.58 -7.02 -11.62
N PRO A 15 -0.59 -6.58 -12.40
CA PRO A 15 -0.71 -6.57 -13.85
C PRO A 15 -0.93 -7.99 -14.37
N ALA A 16 -1.95 -8.17 -15.20
CA ALA A 16 -2.28 -9.46 -15.79
C ALA A 16 -1.08 -9.98 -16.59
N ARG A 17 -0.50 -11.11 -16.15
CA ARG A 17 0.55 -11.81 -16.91
C ARG A 17 -0.09 -12.56 -18.08
N ARG A 18 -0.26 -11.89 -19.23
CA ARG A 18 -0.47 -12.60 -20.50
C ARG A 18 0.89 -12.90 -21.12
N LEU A 19 1.43 -14.06 -20.73
CA LEU A 19 2.50 -14.93 -21.29
C LEU A 19 3.75 -14.36 -22.02
N VAL A 20 3.75 -13.15 -22.57
CA VAL A 20 4.92 -12.54 -23.23
C VAL A 20 5.03 -11.02 -23.00
N PHE A 21 3.97 -10.37 -22.51
CA PHE A 21 3.96 -8.93 -22.21
C PHE A 21 3.31 -8.67 -20.85
N LYS A 22 4.07 -8.09 -19.90
CA LYS A 22 3.46 -7.42 -18.73
C LYS A 22 2.83 -6.14 -19.25
N ARG A 23 1.50 -6.10 -19.37
CA ARG A 23 0.76 -4.91 -19.75
C ARG A 23 0.01 -4.40 -18.51
N GLY A 24 0.46 -3.26 -17.99
CA GLY A 24 -0.14 -2.58 -16.83
C GLY A 24 0.81 -2.43 -15.64
N GLU A 25 0.44 -1.53 -14.73
CA GLU A 25 1.06 -1.39 -13.40
C GLU A 25 0.22 -2.11 -12.34
N SER A 26 0.84 -2.45 -11.22
CA SER A 26 0.11 -2.86 -10.02
C SER A 26 -0.71 -1.66 -9.50
N GLU A 27 -1.91 -1.93 -9.01
CA GLU A 27 -2.75 -0.90 -8.39
C GLU A 27 -2.77 -1.11 -6.88
N TYR A 28 -2.79 0.02 -6.17
CA TYR A 28 -2.76 0.08 -4.72
C TYR A 28 -3.89 0.94 -4.21
N GLU A 29 -4.42 0.57 -3.06
CA GLU A 29 -5.22 1.46 -2.25
C GLU A 29 -4.32 2.12 -1.21
N VAL A 30 -4.46 3.43 -1.08
CA VAL A 30 -3.71 4.27 -0.14
C VAL A 30 -4.69 5.02 0.75
N MET A 31 -4.47 4.95 2.06
CA MET A 31 -5.20 5.71 3.06
C MET A 31 -4.23 6.67 3.76
N SER A 32 -4.17 7.91 3.27
CA SER A 32 -3.35 8.97 3.85
C SER A 32 -4.08 9.78 4.93
N SER A 33 -5.38 9.56 5.09
CA SER A 33 -6.21 10.15 6.15
C SER A 33 -7.31 9.17 6.55
N PRO A 34 -7.74 9.14 7.83
CA PRO A 34 -8.76 8.22 8.28
C PRO A 34 -10.02 8.30 7.41
N GLY A 35 -10.46 7.15 6.87
CA GLY A 35 -11.66 7.05 6.03
C GLY A 35 -11.52 7.53 4.59
N VAL A 36 -10.36 8.06 4.17
CA VAL A 36 -10.13 8.46 2.77
C VAL A 36 -9.22 7.43 2.09
N ILE A 37 -9.83 6.51 1.35
CA ILE A 37 -9.13 5.52 0.55
C ILE A 37 -9.04 6.00 -0.90
N ARG A 38 -7.85 6.00 -1.47
CA ARG A 38 -7.59 6.34 -2.87
C ARG A 38 -6.90 5.18 -3.58
N ARG A 39 -7.42 4.80 -4.75
CA ARG A 39 -6.75 3.83 -5.62
C ARG A 39 -5.78 4.55 -6.55
N VAL A 40 -4.52 4.15 -6.53
CA VAL A 40 -3.44 4.75 -7.33
C VAL A 40 -2.57 3.66 -7.95
N PRO A 41 -1.99 3.89 -9.14
CA PRO A 41 -1.00 2.99 -9.71
C PRO A 41 0.32 3.05 -8.95
N LEU A 42 1.17 2.02 -9.05
CA LEU A 42 2.47 1.93 -8.37
C LEU A 42 3.32 3.21 -8.51
N SER A 43 3.33 3.80 -9.70
CA SER A 43 4.04 5.05 -10.01
C SER A 43 3.64 6.24 -9.12
N GLN A 44 2.41 6.26 -8.61
CA GLN A 44 1.85 7.35 -7.80
C GLN A 44 1.75 7.01 -6.30
N VAL A 45 2.03 5.77 -5.88
CA VAL A 45 1.92 5.36 -4.47
C VAL A 45 2.83 6.21 -3.57
N ARG A 46 4.08 6.43 -3.98
CA ARG A 46 5.04 7.21 -3.18
C ARG A 46 4.56 8.64 -2.95
N GLU A 47 4.01 9.27 -3.98
CA GLU A 47 3.45 10.61 -3.88
C GLU A 47 2.21 10.62 -2.98
N ALA A 48 1.32 9.65 -3.14
CA ALA A 48 0.11 9.51 -2.33
C ALA A 48 0.41 9.25 -0.83
N LEU A 49 1.51 8.56 -0.55
CA LEU A 49 2.02 8.34 0.81
C LEU A 49 2.76 9.55 1.39
N GLY A 50 3.03 10.59 0.59
CA GLY A 50 3.90 11.70 1.00
C GLY A 50 5.35 11.25 1.29
N ALA A 51 5.80 10.18 0.63
CA ALA A 51 7.12 9.61 0.86
C ALA A 51 8.23 10.56 0.39
N SER A 52 9.24 10.76 1.25
CA SER A 52 10.44 11.51 0.90
C SER A 52 11.22 10.82 -0.25
N PRO A 53 11.97 11.58 -1.07
CA PRO A 53 12.94 10.99 -2.00
C PRO A 53 13.97 10.06 -1.31
N THR A 54 14.30 10.34 -0.05
CA THR A 54 15.32 9.62 0.73
C THR A 54 14.84 8.27 1.30
N SER A 55 13.55 8.03 1.41
CA SER A 55 12.95 6.83 2.01
C SER A 55 12.64 5.74 0.97
N ARG A 56 13.47 5.66 -0.08
CA ARG A 56 13.34 4.69 -1.18
C ARG A 56 13.44 3.24 -0.68
N ARG A 57 14.32 3.00 0.29
CA ARG A 57 14.53 1.66 0.86
C ARG A 57 13.31 1.21 1.66
N ASP A 58 12.83 2.06 2.56
CA ASP A 58 11.62 1.79 3.37
C ASP A 58 10.42 1.53 2.46
N PHE A 59 10.27 2.31 1.39
CA PHE A 59 9.22 2.09 0.40
C PHE A 59 9.33 0.72 -0.28
N GLN A 60 10.54 0.32 -0.69
CA GLN A 60 10.75 -0.98 -1.33
C GLN A 60 10.43 -2.14 -0.39
N GLU A 61 10.84 -2.04 0.87
CA GLU A 61 10.54 -3.05 1.90
C GLU A 61 9.03 -3.15 2.15
N CYS A 62 8.34 -2.01 2.29
CA CYS A 62 6.89 -1.98 2.48
C CYS A 62 6.12 -2.47 1.23
N ASP A 63 6.58 -2.14 0.02
CA ASP A 63 6.00 -2.60 -1.24
C ASP A 63 6.11 -4.12 -1.39
N MET A 64 7.27 -4.69 -1.03
CA MET A 64 7.45 -6.14 -1.02
C MET A 64 6.46 -6.82 -0.06
N THR A 65 6.24 -6.25 1.12
CA THR A 65 5.25 -6.76 2.08
C THR A 65 3.83 -6.67 1.52
N ALA A 66 3.44 -5.52 0.95
CA ALA A 66 2.12 -5.33 0.34
C ALA A 66 1.88 -6.33 -0.81
N ALA A 67 2.90 -6.58 -1.64
CA ALA A 67 2.84 -7.53 -2.73
C ALA A 67 2.82 -8.99 -2.27
N GLN A 68 3.43 -9.31 -1.12
CA GLN A 68 3.32 -10.63 -0.51
C GLN A 68 1.90 -10.86 0.01
N LEU A 69 1.35 -9.91 0.78
CA LEU A 69 -0.01 -9.97 1.32
C LEU A 69 -1.06 -10.14 0.21
N PHE A 70 -0.94 -9.38 -0.87
CA PHE A 70 -1.83 -9.51 -2.01
C PHE A 70 -1.75 -10.90 -2.68
N ARG A 71 -0.55 -11.48 -2.79
CA ARG A 71 -0.37 -12.84 -3.32
C ARG A 71 -0.95 -13.92 -2.41
N GLU A 72 -0.94 -13.69 -1.10
CA GLU A 72 -1.55 -14.56 -0.11
C GLU A 72 -3.09 -14.41 -0.04
N GLY A 73 -3.66 -13.41 -0.73
CA GLY A 73 -5.08 -13.09 -0.65
C GLY A 73 -5.49 -12.41 0.64
N SER A 74 -4.52 -11.82 1.35
CA SER A 74 -4.75 -11.09 2.60
C SER A 74 -5.31 -9.70 2.32
N ASP A 75 -6.23 -9.24 3.19
CA ASP A 75 -6.83 -7.91 3.13
C ASP A 75 -6.11 -6.88 4.02
N LEU A 76 -4.99 -7.29 4.63
CA LEU A 76 -4.16 -6.47 5.50
C LEU A 76 -3.57 -5.25 4.76
N TRP A 77 -3.43 -4.16 5.50
CA TRP A 77 -2.83 -2.91 5.09
C TRP A 77 -1.42 -2.80 5.64
N VAL A 78 -0.53 -2.15 4.89
CA VAL A 78 0.85 -1.87 5.30
C VAL A 78 0.97 -0.41 5.72
N GLU A 79 1.42 -0.17 6.93
CA GLU A 79 1.77 1.15 7.45
C GLU A 79 3.09 1.62 6.86
N TYR A 80 3.13 2.84 6.34
CA TYR A 80 4.36 3.47 5.87
C TYR A 80 4.86 4.51 6.89
N PRO A 81 6.18 4.60 7.18
CA PRO A 81 7.29 3.80 6.61
C PRO A 81 7.67 2.55 7.42
N THR A 82 6.86 2.14 8.39
CA THR A 82 7.25 1.09 9.35
C THR A 82 7.13 -0.34 8.83
N GLY A 83 6.31 -0.58 7.80
CA GLY A 83 6.01 -1.91 7.28
C GLY A 83 5.09 -2.73 8.19
N ILE A 84 4.50 -2.13 9.23
CA ILE A 84 3.57 -2.80 10.14
C ILE A 84 2.30 -3.15 9.38
N THR A 85 1.80 -4.36 9.55
CA THR A 85 0.57 -4.82 8.90
C THR A 85 -0.63 -4.69 9.82
N VAL A 86 -1.73 -4.13 9.34
CA VAL A 86 -2.94 -3.81 10.12
C VAL A 86 -4.18 -4.30 9.37
N SER A 87 -5.15 -4.88 10.07
CA SER A 87 -6.39 -5.33 9.45
C SER A 87 -7.35 -4.17 9.16
N THR A 88 -8.25 -4.36 8.19
CA THR A 88 -9.27 -3.34 7.87
C THR A 88 -10.10 -2.97 9.11
N GLY A 89 -10.41 -3.92 10.00
CA GLY A 89 -11.15 -3.64 11.24
C GLY A 89 -10.39 -2.74 12.23
N GLU A 90 -9.07 -2.93 12.35
CA GLU A 90 -8.23 -2.11 13.23
C GLU A 90 -8.06 -0.68 12.71
N LEU A 91 -8.12 -0.46 11.39
CA LEU A 91 -8.03 0.88 10.79
C LEU A 91 -9.20 1.81 11.12
N PHE A 92 -10.36 1.25 11.48
CA PHE A 92 -11.59 2.00 11.76
C PHE A 92 -12.01 1.96 13.24
N THR A 93 -11.18 1.41 14.12
CA THR A 93 -11.47 1.38 15.55
C THR A 93 -11.07 2.73 16.20
N PRO A 94 -12.00 3.46 16.85
CA PRO A 94 -11.73 4.78 17.46
C PRO A 94 -10.87 4.78 18.73
#